data_AF-K3UKW9-F1
#
_entry.id   AF-K3UKW9-F1
#
_cell.length_a   1.000
_cell.length_b   1.000
_cell.length_c   1.000
_cell.angle_alpha   90.00
_cell.angle_beta   90.00
_cell.angle_gamma   90.00
#
_symmetry.space_group_name_H-M   'P 1'
#
loop_
_entity.id
_entity.type
_entity.pdbx_description
1 polymer ?
#
loop_
_entity_poly.entity_id
_entity_poly.type
_entity_poly.pdbx_seq_one_letter_code
_entity_poly.pdbx_strand_id
1 'polypeptide(L)'
;MAGKGIGCLAEAMGALRVSAKPATISRAFTRSMATQVSSSDASTETTKDTSTTQTILGSWKPIETVPVTIHNFPSLEPTALERWSVDHLYLPLRRDLLHLAVVYEGDNTRQGTASTKTRFDVHGSHRKMRPQKGTGRARMGTKQSPILRGGGKTFGPHPRDFGTHLNRKVYDKAWRTALSYRYRQGDLIVCEDGMDLVLPTDYEMVAGKYLKDGLKEAYLKRYMTGVMSNLGLGRAAGRTLFVTGDRREALFDAMEQVPWDGRALGIEDVDVKDLLETGKVVLERSVLKELIEKHQSDLVSRVVMQGLVKGGPEAGTRVIGA
;
A
#
# COMPACT_ATOMS: atom_id res chain seq x y z
N MET A 1 -50.53 -0.65 9.32
CA MET A 1 -49.14 -0.46 8.88
C MET A 1 -48.28 -0.34 10.14
N ALA A 2 -47.83 -1.47 10.70
CA ALA A 2 -46.51 -2.06 10.49
C ALA A 2 -45.37 -1.20 11.06
N GLY A 3 -44.99 -1.48 12.30
CA GLY A 3 -43.73 -1.05 12.92
C GLY A 3 -43.12 -2.25 13.65
N LYS A 4 -42.20 -2.95 12.97
CA LYS A 4 -41.46 -4.11 13.48
C LYS A 4 -40.50 -3.67 14.59
N GLY A 5 -40.69 -4.23 15.78
CA GLY A 5 -39.75 -4.15 16.89
C GLY A 5 -38.62 -5.18 16.75
N ILE A 6 -37.40 -4.67 16.77
CA ILE A 6 -36.13 -5.22 17.28
C ILE A 6 -36.19 -6.71 17.69
N GLY A 7 -35.70 -7.58 16.80
CA GLY A 7 -35.32 -8.96 17.11
C GLY A 7 -33.94 -9.00 17.75
N CYS A 8 -33.89 -9.57 18.95
CA CYS A 8 -32.74 -9.58 19.85
C CYS A 8 -31.63 -10.52 19.36
N LEU A 9 -30.38 -10.08 19.51
CA LEU A 9 -29.11 -10.76 19.20
C LEU A 9 -28.92 -12.14 19.89
N ALA A 10 -29.86 -12.57 20.74
CA ALA A 10 -29.81 -13.83 21.47
C ALA A 10 -30.15 -15.06 20.60
N GLU A 11 -30.92 -14.91 19.52
CA GLU A 11 -31.32 -16.03 18.64
C GLU A 11 -30.22 -16.47 17.67
N ALA A 12 -29.30 -15.58 17.30
CA ALA A 12 -28.22 -15.88 16.34
C ALA A 12 -27.00 -16.60 16.98
N MET A 13 -26.92 -16.65 18.31
CA MET A 13 -25.77 -17.23 19.03
C MET A 13 -26.02 -18.69 19.48
N GLY A 14 -27.14 -19.31 19.09
CA GLY A 14 -27.48 -20.69 19.43
C GLY A 14 -26.79 -21.77 18.58
N ALA A 15 -26.22 -21.41 17.42
CA ALA A 15 -25.75 -22.38 16.42
C ALA A 15 -24.23 -22.70 16.45
N LEU A 16 -23.48 -22.15 17.40
CA LEU A 16 -22.03 -22.40 17.55
C LEU A 16 -21.70 -22.82 18.99
N ARG A 17 -22.12 -24.04 19.37
CA ARG A 17 -21.56 -24.74 20.53
C ARG A 17 -20.98 -26.07 20.10
N VAL A 18 -19.67 -26.06 19.88
CA VAL A 18 -18.82 -27.24 19.82
C VAL A 18 -18.86 -27.91 21.19
N SER A 19 -19.40 -29.12 21.24
CA SER A 19 -19.53 -29.94 22.44
C SER A 19 -18.15 -30.40 22.94
N ALA A 20 -17.58 -29.70 23.93
CA ALA A 20 -16.54 -30.24 24.80
C ALA A 20 -17.20 -30.88 26.03
N LYS A 21 -17.11 -32.21 26.15
CA LYS A 21 -17.55 -32.95 27.34
C LYS A 21 -16.54 -32.74 28.48
N PRO A 22 -16.93 -32.30 29.69
CA PRO A 22 -16.06 -32.36 30.85
C PRO A 22 -16.09 -33.77 31.45
N ALA A 23 -14.92 -34.38 31.64
CA ALA A 23 -14.78 -35.65 32.35
C ALA A 23 -15.12 -35.45 33.83
N THR A 24 -16.15 -36.15 34.30
CA THR A 24 -16.59 -36.13 35.70
C THR A 24 -15.75 -37.13 36.49
N ILE A 25 -14.96 -36.63 37.44
CA ILE A 25 -14.20 -37.46 38.38
C ILE A 25 -15.17 -37.95 39.45
N SER A 26 -15.64 -39.20 39.35
CA SER A 26 -16.32 -39.89 40.44
C SER A 26 -15.31 -40.74 41.22
N ARG A 27 -15.02 -40.31 42.44
CA ARG A 27 -14.31 -41.09 43.46
C ARG A 27 -15.29 -42.15 43.99
N ALA A 28 -14.93 -43.43 43.90
CA ALA A 28 -15.59 -44.50 44.64
C ALA A 28 -14.54 -45.30 45.41
N PHE A 29 -14.74 -45.39 46.73
CA PHE A 29 -13.89 -46.10 47.68
C PHE A 29 -14.41 -47.54 47.87
N THR A 30 -13.45 -48.48 47.83
CA THR A 30 -13.34 -49.77 48.57
C THR A 30 -14.10 -51.07 48.19
N ARG A 31 -13.24 -52.12 48.06
CA ARG A 31 -13.36 -53.59 48.32
C ARG A 31 -14.19 -54.39 47.30
N SER A 32 -13.69 -55.46 46.69
CA SER A 32 -13.05 -56.64 47.30
C SER A 32 -12.39 -57.60 46.27
N MET A 33 -11.36 -58.34 46.73
CA MET A 33 -10.82 -59.66 46.27
C MET A 33 -10.34 -59.78 44.79
N ALA A 34 -9.04 -59.69 44.50
CA ALA A 34 -8.00 -60.73 44.55
C ALA A 34 -8.04 -61.74 43.37
N THR A 35 -7.09 -61.63 42.45
CA THR A 35 -6.04 -62.64 42.16
C THR A 35 -4.99 -62.05 41.22
N GLN A 36 -3.73 -62.25 41.57
CA GLN A 36 -2.54 -61.82 40.81
C GLN A 36 -2.29 -62.78 39.64
N VAL A 37 -1.89 -62.24 38.49
CA VAL A 37 -0.96 -62.91 37.58
C VAL A 37 0.02 -61.87 37.07
N SER A 38 1.29 -62.08 37.35
CA SER A 38 2.42 -61.38 36.76
C SER A 38 3.24 -62.36 35.93
N SER A 39 3.89 -61.80 34.88
CA SER A 39 4.71 -62.43 33.83
C SER A 39 3.90 -63.09 32.71
N SER A 40 4.22 -62.90 31.43
CA SER A 40 5.53 -62.71 30.81
C SER A 40 5.42 -61.92 29.50
N ASP A 41 6.54 -61.29 29.11
CA ASP A 41 6.77 -60.71 27.78
C ASP A 41 6.26 -61.63 26.66
N ALA A 42 5.42 -61.07 25.80
CA ALA A 42 5.18 -61.57 24.46
C ALA A 42 4.94 -60.36 23.54
N SER A 43 5.97 -60.07 22.76
CA SER A 43 5.97 -59.17 21.60
C SER A 43 4.68 -59.31 20.80
N THR A 44 3.86 -58.26 20.81
CA THR A 44 2.86 -58.05 19.76
C THR A 44 3.10 -56.66 19.20
N GLU A 45 3.77 -56.64 18.04
CA GLU A 45 3.86 -55.49 17.16
C GLU A 45 2.44 -55.08 16.75
N THR A 46 1.81 -54.21 17.53
CA THR A 46 0.76 -53.34 16.98
C THR A 46 1.46 -52.08 16.49
N THR A 47 1.72 -52.05 15.18
CA THR A 47 2.07 -50.87 14.40
C THR A 47 1.07 -49.76 14.69
N LYS A 48 1.39 -48.90 15.65
CA LYS A 48 0.73 -47.61 15.78
C LYS A 48 1.28 -46.73 14.65
N ASP A 49 0.57 -46.70 13.54
CA ASP A 49 0.75 -45.77 12.42
C ASP A 49 0.54 -44.32 12.87
N THR A 50 1.48 -43.82 13.67
CA THR A 50 1.52 -42.45 14.20
C THR A 50 2.77 -41.71 13.72
N SER A 51 3.63 -42.37 12.93
CA SER A 51 4.86 -41.79 12.39
C SER A 51 4.63 -41.01 11.10
N THR A 52 3.63 -41.35 10.28
CA THR A 52 3.49 -40.80 8.92
C THR A 52 3.10 -39.32 8.88
N THR A 53 2.24 -38.86 9.79
CA THR A 53 1.73 -37.46 9.78
C THR A 53 2.79 -36.46 10.21
N GLN A 54 3.71 -36.84 11.11
CA GLN A 54 4.82 -36.00 11.54
C GLN A 54 5.90 -35.90 10.46
N THR A 55 6.12 -36.95 9.67
CA THR A 55 7.09 -36.96 8.56
C THR A 55 6.68 -36.04 7.41
N ILE A 56 5.38 -35.94 7.09
CA ILE A 56 4.88 -35.06 6.02
C ILE A 56 5.07 -33.58 6.37
N LEU A 57 4.74 -33.18 7.60
CA LEU A 57 4.91 -31.79 8.09
C LEU A 57 6.39 -31.37 8.16
N GLY A 58 7.30 -32.29 8.45
CA GLY A 58 8.75 -32.03 8.42
C GLY A 58 9.35 -31.93 7.00
N SER A 59 8.66 -32.46 5.99
CA SER A 59 9.12 -32.45 4.58
C SER A 59 8.63 -31.25 3.76
N TRP A 60 7.60 -30.54 4.24
CA TRP A 60 7.08 -29.37 3.53
C TRP A 60 7.96 -28.15 3.80
N LYS A 61 8.88 -27.86 2.88
CA LYS A 61 9.58 -26.58 2.84
C LYS A 61 8.79 -25.60 1.97
N PRO A 62 8.24 -24.49 2.52
CA PRO A 62 7.56 -23.50 1.70
C PRO A 62 8.55 -22.84 0.75
N ILE A 63 8.04 -22.33 -0.37
CA ILE A 63 8.84 -21.52 -1.28
C ILE A 63 9.16 -20.20 -0.56
N GLU A 64 10.45 -19.91 -0.42
CA GLU A 64 10.93 -18.70 0.27
C GLU A 64 11.21 -17.55 -0.71
N THR A 65 11.42 -17.86 -1.99
CA THR A 65 11.85 -16.88 -3.01
C THR A 65 11.02 -16.94 -4.29
N VAL A 66 11.01 -15.83 -5.01
CA VAL A 66 10.19 -15.53 -6.17
C VAL A 66 11.09 -14.93 -7.27
N PRO A 67 10.97 -15.39 -8.52
CA PRO A 67 11.78 -14.87 -9.62
C PRO A 67 11.24 -13.54 -10.16
N VAL A 68 12.13 -12.63 -10.50
CA VAL A 68 11.83 -11.35 -11.18
C VAL A 68 12.72 -11.25 -12.42
N THR A 69 12.11 -11.06 -13.58
CA THR A 69 12.83 -10.81 -14.84
C THR A 69 13.22 -9.35 -14.94
N ILE A 70 14.47 -9.10 -15.29
CA ILE A 70 14.98 -7.77 -15.59
C ILE A 70 14.96 -7.59 -17.10
N HIS A 71 14.40 -6.47 -17.55
CA HIS A 71 14.23 -6.12 -18.95
C HIS A 71 15.16 -4.99 -19.37
N ASN A 72 15.56 -4.95 -20.64
CA ASN A 72 16.24 -3.79 -21.21
C ASN A 72 15.21 -2.78 -21.76
N PHE A 73 15.27 -1.51 -21.37
CA PHE A 73 14.42 -0.46 -21.92
C PHE A 73 15.20 0.31 -23.01
N PRO A 74 14.63 0.57 -24.21
CA PRO A 74 13.20 0.56 -24.55
C PRO A 74 12.60 -0.74 -25.09
N SER A 75 13.35 -1.78 -25.46
CA SER A 75 12.80 -2.95 -26.17
C SER A 75 12.00 -3.93 -25.30
N LEU A 76 12.15 -3.86 -23.99
CA LEU A 76 11.64 -4.79 -22.97
C LEU A 76 12.12 -6.25 -23.12
N GLU A 77 13.27 -6.46 -23.77
CA GLU A 77 13.88 -7.78 -23.87
C GLU A 77 14.40 -8.27 -22.51
N PRO A 78 14.19 -9.53 -22.12
CA PRO A 78 14.67 -10.04 -20.83
C PRO A 78 16.19 -10.26 -20.83
N THR A 79 16.91 -9.53 -19.98
CA THR A 79 18.38 -9.61 -19.87
C THR A 79 18.85 -10.49 -18.72
N ALA A 80 18.17 -10.44 -17.58
CA ALA A 80 18.61 -11.13 -16.36
C ALA A 80 17.43 -11.64 -15.52
N LEU A 81 17.73 -12.55 -14.59
CA LEU A 81 16.76 -13.11 -13.65
C LEU A 81 17.27 -12.95 -12.21
N GLU A 82 16.48 -12.32 -11.35
CA GLU A 82 16.76 -12.17 -9.93
C GLU A 82 15.80 -12.98 -9.06
N ARG A 83 16.26 -13.41 -7.88
CA ARG A 83 15.45 -13.99 -6.81
C ARG A 83 15.19 -12.96 -5.72
N TRP A 84 13.94 -12.89 -5.30
CA TRP A 84 13.45 -12.01 -4.24
C TRP A 84 12.69 -12.80 -3.21
N SER A 85 12.69 -12.36 -1.95
CA SER A 85 11.86 -13.00 -0.92
C SER A 85 10.36 -12.91 -1.23
N VAL A 86 9.60 -13.96 -0.85
CA VAL A 86 8.12 -13.93 -0.83
C VAL A 86 7.60 -12.78 0.02
N ASP A 87 8.30 -12.47 1.12
CA ASP A 87 7.96 -11.36 2.02
C ASP A 87 8.25 -9.97 1.42
N HIS A 88 8.82 -9.89 0.22
CA HIS A 88 9.02 -8.64 -0.51
C HIS A 88 7.98 -8.43 -1.61
N LEU A 89 7.81 -9.43 -2.49
CA LEU A 89 7.05 -9.29 -3.74
C LEU A 89 5.86 -10.26 -3.88
N TYR A 90 5.59 -11.09 -2.87
CA TYR A 90 4.50 -12.06 -2.94
C TYR A 90 3.70 -12.17 -1.64
N LEU A 91 3.47 -11.03 -0.97
CA LEU A 91 2.59 -10.98 0.19
C LEU A 91 1.12 -11.25 -0.19
N PRO A 92 0.33 -11.80 0.75
CA PRO A 92 -1.12 -11.86 0.58
C PRO A 92 -1.72 -10.46 0.48
N LEU A 93 -2.70 -10.30 -0.43
CA LEU A 93 -3.37 -9.02 -0.64
C LEU A 93 -4.17 -8.62 0.60
N ARG A 94 -3.75 -7.54 1.25
CA ARG A 94 -4.40 -6.95 2.42
C ARG A 94 -4.96 -5.57 2.11
N ARG A 95 -6.24 -5.52 1.72
CA ARG A 95 -6.94 -4.28 1.32
C ARG A 95 -7.07 -3.28 2.47
N ASP A 96 -7.16 -3.77 3.69
CA ASP A 96 -7.20 -2.98 4.92
C ASP A 96 -5.93 -2.14 5.10
N LEU A 97 -4.74 -2.73 4.90
CA LEU A 97 -3.47 -2.02 5.02
C LEU A 97 -3.28 -1.01 3.88
N LEU A 98 -3.63 -1.40 2.66
CA LEU A 98 -3.57 -0.51 1.50
C LEU A 98 -4.51 0.70 1.67
N HIS A 99 -5.72 0.47 2.14
CA HIS A 99 -6.67 1.55 2.44
C HIS A 99 -6.12 2.53 3.48
N LEU A 100 -5.56 2.02 4.59
CA LEU A 100 -4.96 2.88 5.62
C LEU A 100 -3.81 3.73 5.08
N ALA A 101 -2.93 3.15 4.26
CA ALA A 101 -1.81 3.88 3.66
C ALA A 101 -2.27 4.98 2.69
N VAL A 102 -3.22 4.67 1.80
CA VAL A 102 -3.73 5.63 0.81
C VAL A 102 -4.51 6.77 1.48
N VAL A 103 -5.28 6.49 2.53
CA VAL A 103 -5.98 7.54 3.31
C VAL A 103 -4.97 8.40 4.05
N TYR A 104 -3.96 7.79 4.68
CA TYR A 104 -2.87 8.51 5.36
C TYR A 104 -2.13 9.46 4.41
N GLU A 105 -1.77 9.00 3.22
CA GLU A 105 -1.15 9.84 2.17
C GLU A 105 -2.08 11.00 1.79
N GLY A 106 -3.36 10.71 1.49
CA GLY A 106 -4.33 11.74 1.09
C GLY A 106 -4.61 12.79 2.16
N ASP A 107 -4.60 12.41 3.43
CA ASP A 107 -4.74 13.32 4.57
C ASP A 107 -3.53 14.26 4.68
N ASN A 108 -2.31 13.74 4.46
CA ASN A 108 -1.07 14.51 4.54
C ASN A 108 -0.83 15.43 3.34
N THR A 109 -1.29 15.07 2.13
CA THR A 109 -1.20 15.95 0.95
C THR A 109 -2.15 17.15 1.03
N ARG A 110 -3.13 17.13 1.95
CA ARG A 110 -4.17 18.15 2.01
C ARG A 110 -3.66 19.47 2.59
N GLN A 111 -3.77 20.55 1.82
CA GLN A 111 -3.31 21.89 2.23
C GLN A 111 -4.07 22.51 3.43
N GLY A 112 -5.36 22.19 3.59
CA GLY A 112 -6.14 22.62 4.76
C GLY A 112 -6.36 24.14 4.90
N THR A 113 -6.37 24.93 3.81
CA THR A 113 -6.41 26.42 3.83
C THR A 113 -7.81 27.05 3.94
N ALA A 114 -8.86 26.23 4.00
CA ALA A 114 -10.23 26.74 4.05
C ALA A 114 -10.48 27.57 5.32
N SER A 115 -10.86 28.83 5.14
CA SER A 115 -11.10 29.77 6.24
C SER A 115 -12.42 30.49 6.08
N THR A 116 -13.14 30.64 7.19
CA THR A 116 -14.36 31.43 7.28
C THR A 116 -14.30 32.37 8.46
N LYS A 117 -15.02 33.47 8.37
CA LYS A 117 -15.06 34.45 9.46
C LYS A 117 -16.12 34.05 10.47
N THR A 118 -15.70 33.93 11.73
CA THR A 118 -16.65 33.83 12.84
C THR A 118 -17.29 35.20 13.08
N ARG A 119 -18.30 35.27 13.95
CA ARG A 119 -18.90 36.56 14.33
C ARG A 119 -17.91 37.57 14.91
N PHE A 120 -16.75 37.11 15.38
CA PHE A 120 -15.71 37.95 15.96
C PHE A 120 -14.74 38.49 14.90
N ASP A 121 -14.61 37.80 13.76
CA ASP A 121 -13.72 38.18 12.65
C ASP A 121 -14.44 39.04 11.59
N VAL A 122 -15.78 39.02 11.59
CA VAL A 122 -16.58 39.84 10.67
C VAL A 122 -16.48 41.32 11.06
N HIS A 123 -16.09 42.14 10.09
CA HIS A 123 -15.98 43.59 10.26
C HIS A 123 -17.32 44.23 10.64
N GLY A 124 -17.33 45.00 11.73
CA GLY A 124 -18.49 45.80 12.16
C GLY A 124 -18.44 46.19 13.63
N SER A 125 -19.39 47.02 14.06
CA SER A 125 -19.51 47.42 15.47
C SER A 125 -20.07 46.28 16.33
N HIS A 126 -19.49 46.08 17.52
CA HIS A 126 -20.01 45.18 18.55
C HIS A 126 -21.13 45.83 19.39
N ARG A 127 -21.56 47.05 19.04
CA ARG A 127 -22.69 47.71 19.68
C ARG A 127 -23.98 46.92 19.45
N LYS A 128 -24.79 46.83 20.50
CA LYS A 128 -26.14 46.25 20.42
C LYS A 128 -26.99 47.02 19.41
N MET A 129 -27.62 46.32 18.47
CA MET A 129 -28.33 46.95 17.36
C MET A 129 -29.61 47.69 17.80
N ARG A 130 -30.27 47.22 18.87
CA ARG A 130 -31.46 47.85 19.44
C ARG A 130 -31.61 47.61 20.95
N PRO A 131 -32.38 48.44 21.68
CA PRO A 131 -32.66 48.24 23.10
C PRO A 131 -33.24 46.85 23.43
N GLN A 132 -33.07 46.40 24.67
CA GLN A 132 -33.49 45.05 25.10
C GLN A 132 -35.01 44.83 25.04
N LYS A 133 -35.80 45.90 25.21
CA LYS A 133 -37.26 45.91 25.24
C LYS A 133 -37.78 47.22 24.60
N GLY A 134 -39.09 47.33 24.38
CA GLY A 134 -39.73 48.56 23.89
C GLY A 134 -39.73 48.77 22.37
N THR A 135 -39.29 47.80 21.57
CA THR A 135 -39.18 47.94 20.10
C THR A 135 -40.19 47.13 19.29
N GLY A 136 -41.04 46.31 19.93
CA GLY A 136 -42.03 45.46 19.25
C GLY A 136 -41.45 44.38 18.31
N ARG A 137 -40.13 44.13 18.36
CA ARG A 137 -39.43 43.19 17.47
C ARG A 137 -38.57 42.22 18.30
N ALA A 138 -38.13 41.11 17.68
CA ALA A 138 -37.28 40.09 18.33
C ALA A 138 -36.02 40.69 18.99
N ARG A 139 -35.46 40.09 20.05
CA ARG A 139 -34.23 40.63 20.65
C ARG A 139 -33.05 40.47 19.69
N MET A 140 -32.21 41.50 19.57
CA MET A 140 -30.99 41.44 18.76
C MET A 140 -29.78 41.97 19.52
N GLY A 141 -28.67 41.26 19.35
CA GLY A 141 -27.36 41.62 19.87
C GLY A 141 -26.58 42.42 18.83
N THR A 142 -25.43 41.88 18.43
CA THR A 142 -24.51 42.49 17.47
C THR A 142 -24.89 42.18 16.01
N LYS A 143 -24.43 43.01 15.06
CA LYS A 143 -24.74 42.86 13.62
C LYS A 143 -24.11 41.60 13.01
N GLN A 144 -22.97 41.15 13.55
CA GLN A 144 -22.19 40.00 13.08
C GLN A 144 -22.79 38.65 13.47
N SER A 145 -23.95 38.62 14.14
CA SER A 145 -24.61 37.39 14.56
C SER A 145 -24.88 36.47 13.36
N PRO A 146 -24.60 35.15 13.45
CA PRO A 146 -24.84 34.18 12.36
C PRO A 146 -26.30 34.10 11.89
N ILE A 147 -27.25 34.54 12.74
CA ILE A 147 -28.69 34.56 12.44
C ILE A 147 -29.02 35.69 11.44
N LEU A 148 -28.17 36.72 11.37
CA LEU A 148 -28.35 37.88 10.50
C LEU A 148 -27.62 37.71 9.18
N ARG A 149 -28.17 38.34 8.14
CA ARG A 149 -27.50 38.44 6.84
C ARG A 149 -26.18 39.21 6.98
N GLY A 150 -25.11 38.66 6.41
CA GLY A 150 -23.76 39.22 6.56
C GLY A 150 -23.12 38.96 7.94
N GLY A 151 -23.74 38.12 8.78
CA GLY A 151 -23.12 37.61 10.00
C GLY A 151 -22.06 36.54 9.72
N GLY A 152 -21.21 36.28 10.72
CA GLY A 152 -20.18 35.24 10.61
C GLY A 152 -20.75 33.82 10.72
N LYS A 153 -20.01 32.81 10.27
CA LYS A 153 -20.40 31.39 10.40
C LYS A 153 -19.91 30.85 11.75
N THR A 154 -20.78 30.19 12.53
CA THR A 154 -20.40 29.69 13.88
C THR A 154 -19.43 28.52 13.84
N PHE A 155 -19.74 27.48 13.05
CA PHE A 155 -18.90 26.29 12.88
C PHE A 155 -18.48 26.19 11.41
N GLY A 156 -17.83 27.25 10.94
CA GLY A 156 -17.23 27.26 9.61
C GLY A 156 -15.83 26.65 9.63
N PRO A 157 -15.27 26.29 8.46
CA PRO A 157 -13.90 25.79 8.39
C PRO A 157 -12.92 26.91 8.78
N HIS A 158 -11.85 26.50 9.45
CA HIS A 158 -10.67 27.30 9.69
C HIS A 158 -9.44 26.52 9.23
N PRO A 159 -8.34 27.21 8.87
CA PRO A 159 -7.11 26.55 8.48
C PRO A 159 -6.67 25.59 9.58
N ARG A 160 -6.48 24.33 9.24
CA ARG A 160 -6.10 23.27 10.18
C ARG A 160 -5.30 22.20 9.48
N ASP A 161 -4.47 21.53 10.26
CA ASP A 161 -3.79 20.33 9.81
C ASP A 161 -4.78 19.15 9.72
N PHE A 162 -4.69 18.41 8.63
CA PHE A 162 -5.48 17.21 8.37
C PHE A 162 -4.65 15.94 8.50
N GLY A 163 -3.33 16.05 8.66
CA GLY A 163 -2.43 14.92 8.73
C GLY A 163 -2.83 13.92 9.81
N THR A 164 -2.90 12.65 9.42
CA THR A 164 -3.15 11.53 10.33
C THR A 164 -1.86 10.79 10.59
N HIS A 165 -1.77 10.02 11.68
CA HIS A 165 -0.57 9.26 12.02
C HIS A 165 -0.75 7.78 11.67
N LEU A 166 0.26 7.18 11.02
CA LEU A 166 0.31 5.76 10.72
C LEU A 166 1.62 5.15 11.21
N ASN A 167 1.56 3.95 11.81
CA ASN A 167 2.75 3.27 12.27
C ASN A 167 3.66 2.91 11.08
N ARG A 168 4.95 3.22 11.17
CA ARG A 168 5.92 2.95 10.08
C ARG A 168 5.87 1.52 9.58
N LYS A 169 5.83 0.52 10.47
CA LYS A 169 5.73 -0.91 10.08
C LYS A 169 4.47 -1.24 9.28
N VAL A 170 3.37 -0.54 9.54
CA VAL A 170 2.10 -0.71 8.82
C VAL A 170 2.22 -0.11 7.42
N TYR A 171 2.81 1.08 7.32
CA TYR A 171 3.07 1.75 6.03
C TYR A 171 4.04 0.95 5.15
N ASP A 172 5.17 0.52 5.69
CA ASP A 172 6.17 -0.32 5.02
C ASP A 172 5.57 -1.63 4.49
N LYS A 173 4.64 -2.22 5.26
CA LYS A 173 3.93 -3.43 4.84
C LYS A 173 2.93 -3.14 3.72
N ALA A 174 2.26 -1.98 3.74
CA ALA A 174 1.36 -1.56 2.67
C ALA A 174 2.12 -1.36 1.35
N TRP A 175 3.30 -0.73 1.39
CA TRP A 175 4.22 -0.59 0.25
C TRP A 175 4.54 -1.94 -0.42
N ARG A 176 5.04 -2.91 0.37
CA ARG A 176 5.33 -4.25 -0.16
C ARG A 176 4.09 -5.00 -0.61
N THR A 177 2.94 -4.79 0.03
CA THR A 177 1.66 -5.36 -0.40
C THR A 177 1.22 -4.79 -1.76
N ALA A 178 1.44 -3.50 -2.01
CA ALA A 178 1.14 -2.86 -3.28
C ALA A 178 2.06 -3.38 -4.41
N LEU A 179 3.37 -3.48 -4.15
CA LEU A 179 4.32 -4.08 -5.08
C LEU A 179 3.98 -5.55 -5.37
N SER A 180 3.63 -6.32 -4.33
CA SER A 180 3.21 -7.71 -4.47
C SER A 180 1.94 -7.86 -5.29
N TYR A 181 1.00 -6.94 -5.15
CA TYR A 181 -0.21 -6.91 -5.96
C TYR A 181 0.13 -6.70 -7.45
N ARG A 182 1.03 -5.76 -7.77
CA ARG A 182 1.48 -5.51 -9.15
C ARG A 182 2.27 -6.68 -9.73
N TYR A 183 3.15 -7.27 -8.93
CA TYR A 183 3.91 -8.45 -9.32
C TYR A 183 2.97 -9.61 -9.68
N ARG A 184 1.97 -9.90 -8.83
CA ARG A 184 1.00 -10.97 -9.07
C ARG A 184 0.14 -10.78 -10.32
N GLN A 185 -0.10 -9.54 -10.73
CA GLN A 185 -0.86 -9.22 -11.95
C GLN A 185 0.03 -9.20 -13.22
N GLY A 186 1.36 -9.25 -13.08
CA GLY A 186 2.28 -9.04 -14.21
C GLY A 186 2.33 -7.58 -14.67
N ASP A 187 1.96 -6.64 -13.80
CA ASP A 187 1.98 -5.20 -14.07
C ASP A 187 3.24 -4.51 -13.55
N LEU A 188 4.06 -5.23 -12.78
CA LEU A 188 5.37 -4.78 -12.35
C LEU A 188 6.42 -5.22 -13.37
N ILE A 189 7.01 -4.26 -14.08
CA ILE A 189 8.10 -4.47 -15.03
C ILE A 189 9.37 -3.89 -14.39
N VAL A 190 10.41 -4.70 -14.30
CA VAL A 190 11.70 -4.26 -13.76
C VAL A 190 12.68 -4.15 -14.92
N CYS A 191 13.27 -2.97 -15.06
CA CYS A 191 14.24 -2.67 -16.11
C CYS A 191 15.66 -2.58 -15.55
N GLU A 192 16.66 -2.68 -16.43
CA GLU A 192 18.04 -2.37 -16.09
C GLU A 192 18.21 -0.93 -15.61
N ASP A 193 19.29 -0.71 -14.87
CA ASP A 193 19.67 0.62 -14.39
C ASP A 193 20.07 1.49 -15.59
N GLY A 194 19.69 2.77 -15.59
CA GLY A 194 19.90 3.62 -16.77
C GLY A 194 18.72 3.62 -17.73
N MET A 195 17.50 3.46 -17.20
CA MET A 195 16.27 3.46 -17.99
C MET A 195 15.99 4.85 -18.57
N ASP A 196 16.59 5.16 -19.72
CA ASP A 196 16.36 6.40 -20.47
C ASP A 196 15.96 6.11 -21.93
N LEU A 197 15.40 7.13 -22.59
CA LEU A 197 15.05 7.03 -24.00
C LEU A 197 16.31 7.18 -24.87
N VAL A 198 16.59 6.15 -25.67
CA VAL A 198 17.62 6.23 -26.70
C VAL A 198 17.07 7.00 -27.89
N LEU A 199 17.25 8.32 -27.85
CA LEU A 199 16.81 9.20 -28.92
C LEU A 199 17.69 9.01 -30.17
N PRO A 200 17.11 9.13 -31.37
CA PRO A 200 17.89 9.08 -32.61
C PRO A 200 18.99 10.14 -32.66
N THR A 201 20.16 9.78 -33.18
CA THR A 201 21.36 10.65 -33.21
C THR A 201 21.16 11.92 -34.05
N ASP A 202 20.34 11.84 -35.09
CA ASP A 202 19.92 12.99 -35.90
C ASP A 202 19.14 14.01 -35.06
N TYR A 203 18.25 13.54 -34.18
CA TYR A 203 17.54 14.42 -33.26
C TYR A 203 18.49 15.11 -32.28
N GLU A 204 19.41 14.37 -31.66
CA GLU A 204 20.35 14.94 -30.67
C GLU A 204 21.23 16.05 -31.27
N MET A 205 21.71 15.87 -32.51
CA MET A 205 22.52 16.88 -33.20
C MET A 205 21.77 18.18 -33.47
N VAL A 206 20.46 18.10 -33.73
CA VAL A 206 19.64 19.24 -34.15
C VAL A 206 18.95 19.90 -32.94
N ALA A 207 18.60 19.13 -31.91
CA ALA A 207 17.85 19.55 -30.74
C ALA A 207 18.45 20.78 -30.04
N GLY A 208 19.77 20.80 -29.82
CA GLY A 208 20.43 21.87 -29.07
C GLY A 208 20.67 23.17 -29.85
N LYS A 209 20.62 23.15 -31.19
CA LYS A 209 21.06 24.28 -32.03
C LYS A 209 20.00 24.85 -32.97
N TYR A 210 19.10 24.02 -33.46
CA TYR A 210 18.24 24.38 -34.60
C TYR A 210 16.75 24.14 -34.36
N LEU A 211 16.40 23.30 -33.38
CA LEU A 211 15.01 23.07 -33.02
C LEU A 211 14.50 24.20 -32.12
N LYS A 212 13.45 24.89 -32.57
CA LYS A 212 12.63 25.73 -31.68
C LYS A 212 11.88 24.82 -30.71
N ASP A 213 11.64 25.30 -29.49
CA ASP A 213 11.04 24.53 -28.39
C ASP A 213 9.80 23.73 -28.81
N GLY A 214 8.88 24.33 -29.57
CA GLY A 214 7.66 23.63 -30.02
C GLY A 214 7.88 22.44 -30.98
N LEU A 215 8.92 22.44 -31.81
CA LEU A 215 9.22 21.30 -32.69
C LEU A 215 9.87 20.15 -31.88
N LYS A 216 10.68 20.50 -30.87
CA LYS A 216 11.30 19.57 -29.92
C LYS A 216 10.23 18.79 -29.18
N GLU A 217 9.29 19.51 -28.58
CA GLU A 217 8.15 18.96 -27.85
C GLU A 217 7.29 18.04 -28.73
N ALA A 218 6.96 18.49 -29.95
CA ALA A 218 6.16 17.71 -30.89
C ALA A 218 6.85 16.40 -31.34
N TYR A 219 8.17 16.44 -31.54
CA TYR A 219 8.96 15.26 -31.87
C TYR A 219 8.97 14.27 -30.70
N LEU A 220 9.31 14.73 -29.49
CA LEU A 220 9.34 13.90 -28.28
C LEU A 220 7.99 13.26 -28.01
N LYS A 221 6.90 14.04 -28.13
CA LYS A 221 5.53 13.54 -28.01
C LYS A 221 5.25 12.40 -28.97
N ARG A 222 5.57 12.57 -30.25
CA ARG A 222 5.33 11.54 -31.29
C ARG A 222 6.18 10.31 -31.05
N TYR A 223 7.45 10.50 -30.73
CA TYR A 223 8.39 9.42 -30.44
C TYR A 223 7.91 8.58 -29.25
N MET A 224 7.60 9.24 -28.12
CA MET A 224 7.15 8.56 -26.91
C MET A 224 5.80 7.86 -27.09
N THR A 225 4.84 8.50 -27.78
CA THR A 225 3.58 7.83 -28.13
C THR A 225 3.82 6.56 -28.95
N GLY A 226 4.78 6.58 -29.88
CA GLY A 226 5.20 5.41 -30.65
C GLY A 226 5.80 4.31 -29.77
N VAL A 227 6.74 4.65 -28.89
CA VAL A 227 7.36 3.71 -27.93
C VAL A 227 6.30 3.08 -27.03
N MET A 228 5.45 3.90 -26.41
CA MET A 228 4.41 3.43 -25.48
C MET A 228 3.36 2.56 -26.18
N SER A 229 2.96 2.90 -27.41
CA SER A 229 2.01 2.08 -28.17
C SER A 229 2.60 0.74 -28.59
N ASN A 230 3.86 0.71 -29.05
CA ASN A 230 4.54 -0.52 -29.45
C ASN A 230 4.76 -1.48 -28.28
N LEU A 231 5.09 -0.95 -27.09
CA LEU A 231 5.34 -1.76 -25.89
C LEU A 231 4.06 -2.12 -25.12
N GLY A 232 2.89 -1.63 -25.55
CA GLY A 232 1.64 -1.81 -24.81
C GLY A 232 1.65 -1.11 -23.44
N LEU A 233 2.45 -0.04 -23.29
CA LEU A 233 2.54 0.81 -22.11
C LEU A 233 1.66 2.07 -22.22
N GLY A 234 1.08 2.33 -23.38
CA GLY A 234 0.22 3.49 -23.63
C GLY A 234 -1.16 3.38 -22.97
N ARG A 235 -2.02 4.37 -23.23
CA ARG A 235 -3.35 4.47 -22.62
C ARG A 235 -4.26 3.25 -22.80
N ALA A 236 -4.07 2.48 -23.88
CA ALA A 236 -4.86 1.28 -24.14
C ALA A 236 -4.72 0.23 -23.02
N ALA A 237 -3.55 0.17 -22.37
CA ALA A 237 -3.27 -0.70 -21.22
C ALA A 237 -3.45 0.04 -19.86
N GLY A 238 -4.14 1.18 -19.85
CA GLY A 238 -4.35 2.02 -18.68
C GLY A 238 -3.48 3.27 -18.72
N ARG A 239 -2.45 3.32 -17.88
CA ARG A 239 -1.39 4.34 -17.86
C ARG A 239 -0.12 3.66 -17.34
N THR A 240 1.04 4.25 -17.58
CA THR A 240 2.30 3.71 -17.06
C THR A 240 2.97 4.68 -16.10
N LEU A 241 3.45 4.15 -14.98
CA LEU A 241 4.32 4.86 -14.04
C LEU A 241 5.75 4.40 -14.29
N PHE A 242 6.63 5.31 -14.68
CA PHE A 242 8.07 5.07 -14.71
C PHE A 242 8.69 5.59 -13.40
N VAL A 243 9.53 4.79 -12.76
CA VAL A 243 10.28 5.24 -11.58
C VAL A 243 11.77 5.00 -11.79
N THR A 244 12.53 6.07 -11.65
CA THR A 244 13.99 6.08 -11.80
C THR A 244 14.65 6.52 -10.50
N GLY A 245 15.93 6.14 -10.31
CA GLY A 245 16.72 6.61 -9.18
C GLY A 245 17.04 8.09 -9.33
N ASP A 246 17.70 8.42 -10.44
CA ASP A 246 18.01 9.79 -10.84
C ASP A 246 17.01 10.31 -11.88
N ARG A 247 16.92 11.63 -12.03
CA ARG A 247 16.13 12.24 -13.12
C ARG A 247 16.81 11.96 -14.46
N ARG A 248 16.14 11.20 -15.32
CA ARG A 248 16.55 10.92 -16.71
C ARG A 248 15.97 12.00 -17.63
N GLU A 249 16.79 12.89 -18.17
CA GLU A 249 16.30 14.08 -18.88
C GLU A 249 15.41 13.74 -20.08
N ALA A 250 15.85 12.84 -20.96
CA ALA A 250 15.09 12.50 -22.17
C ALA A 250 13.75 11.83 -21.83
N LEU A 251 13.74 10.88 -20.87
CA LEU A 251 12.52 10.25 -20.39
C LEU A 251 11.55 11.25 -19.76
N PHE A 252 12.01 12.11 -18.84
CA PHE A 252 11.13 13.05 -18.13
C PHE A 252 10.58 14.12 -19.08
N ASP A 253 11.42 14.70 -19.94
CA ASP A 253 11.01 15.68 -20.94
C ASP A 253 9.98 15.07 -21.90
N ALA A 254 10.17 13.82 -22.33
CA ALA A 254 9.22 13.13 -23.20
C ALA A 254 7.89 12.80 -22.50
N MET A 255 7.94 12.38 -21.24
CA MET A 255 6.75 12.05 -20.45
C MET A 255 5.92 13.29 -20.09
N GLU A 256 6.56 14.45 -19.90
CA GLU A 256 5.87 15.73 -19.70
C GLU A 256 4.98 16.09 -20.90
N GLN A 257 5.37 15.69 -22.12
CA GLN A 257 4.57 15.89 -23.33
C GLN A 257 3.41 14.90 -23.50
N VAL A 258 3.40 13.80 -22.74
CA VAL A 258 2.41 12.72 -22.84
C VAL A 258 1.77 12.37 -21.47
N PRO A 259 1.15 13.34 -20.78
CA PRO A 259 0.58 13.13 -19.44
C PRO A 259 -0.61 12.16 -19.41
N TRP A 260 -1.19 11.86 -20.58
CA TRP A 260 -2.35 10.98 -20.69
C TRP A 260 -1.98 9.51 -20.78
N ASP A 261 -0.78 9.19 -21.26
CA ASP A 261 -0.29 7.80 -21.35
C ASP A 261 0.44 7.37 -20.07
N GLY A 262 1.04 8.30 -19.31
CA GLY A 262 1.70 7.97 -18.06
C GLY A 262 2.37 9.13 -17.36
N ARG A 263 3.23 8.81 -16.38
CA ARG A 263 4.11 9.76 -15.68
C ARG A 263 5.45 9.12 -15.33
N ALA A 264 6.48 9.95 -15.20
CA ALA A 264 7.78 9.56 -14.64
C ALA A 264 7.97 10.24 -13.28
N LEU A 265 8.40 9.50 -12.27
CA LEU A 265 8.68 9.98 -10.92
C LEU A 265 10.08 9.54 -10.48
N GLY A 266 10.73 10.33 -9.62
CA GLY A 266 11.93 9.88 -8.91
C GLY A 266 11.56 9.01 -7.72
N ILE A 267 12.52 8.25 -7.19
CA ILE A 267 12.30 7.35 -6.05
C ILE A 267 11.73 8.04 -4.80
N GLU A 268 12.07 9.31 -4.56
CA GLU A 268 11.63 10.07 -3.39
C GLU A 268 10.19 10.57 -3.49
N ASP A 269 9.68 10.73 -4.71
CA ASP A 269 8.36 11.30 -5.01
C ASP A 269 7.28 10.22 -5.18
N VAL A 270 7.61 8.95 -5.03
CA VAL A 270 6.67 7.84 -5.25
C VAL A 270 5.95 7.51 -3.95
N ASP A 271 4.63 7.42 -4.03
CA ASP A 271 3.74 7.01 -2.93
C ASP A 271 3.09 5.62 -3.16
N VAL A 272 2.47 5.02 -2.13
CA VAL A 272 1.68 3.78 -2.27
C VAL A 272 0.51 4.00 -3.24
N LYS A 273 -0.13 5.17 -3.15
CA LYS A 273 -1.18 5.56 -4.09
C LYS A 273 -0.70 5.53 -5.54
N ASP A 274 0.53 5.97 -5.80
CA ASP A 274 1.07 6.03 -7.17
C ASP A 274 1.29 4.64 -7.76
N LEU A 275 1.81 3.72 -6.95
CA LEU A 275 1.93 2.32 -7.32
C LEU A 275 0.58 1.68 -7.66
N LEU A 276 -0.53 2.19 -7.14
CA LEU A 276 -1.88 1.64 -7.32
C LEU A 276 -2.73 2.38 -8.36
N GLU A 277 -2.31 3.56 -8.83
CA GLU A 277 -3.12 4.39 -9.74
C GLU A 277 -3.01 3.95 -11.21
N THR A 278 -1.82 3.60 -11.67
CA THR A 278 -1.55 3.30 -13.08
C THR A 278 -1.94 1.87 -13.46
N GLY A 279 -1.92 1.55 -14.76
CA GLY A 279 -2.06 0.17 -15.23
C GLY A 279 -0.79 -0.61 -14.93
N LYS A 280 0.35 -0.11 -15.42
CA LYS A 280 1.66 -0.73 -15.27
C LYS A 280 2.62 0.17 -14.50
N VAL A 281 3.59 -0.46 -13.83
CA VAL A 281 4.66 0.19 -13.09
C VAL A 281 5.98 -0.36 -13.61
N VAL A 282 6.81 0.53 -14.15
CA VAL A 282 8.13 0.23 -14.70
C VAL A 282 9.16 0.85 -13.76
N LEU A 283 9.98 0.02 -13.13
CA LEU A 283 11.00 0.45 -12.17
C LEU A 283 12.40 0.10 -12.68
N GLU A 284 13.40 0.93 -12.40
CA GLU A 284 14.79 0.47 -12.45
C GLU A 284 15.04 -0.61 -11.36
N ARG A 285 15.97 -1.53 -11.65
CA ARG A 285 16.37 -2.61 -10.74
C ARG A 285 16.90 -2.08 -9.41
N SER A 286 17.78 -1.08 -9.45
CA SER A 286 18.31 -0.38 -8.26
C SER A 286 17.20 0.27 -7.43
N VAL A 287 16.24 0.93 -8.09
CA VAL A 287 15.08 1.57 -7.44
C VAL A 287 14.24 0.55 -6.69
N LEU A 288 13.94 -0.59 -7.30
CA LEU A 288 13.16 -1.64 -6.64
C LEU A 288 13.87 -2.14 -5.36
N LYS A 289 15.18 -2.34 -5.44
CA LYS A 289 16.00 -2.73 -4.30
C LYS A 289 15.97 -1.68 -3.19
N GLU A 290 16.18 -0.42 -3.53
CA GLU A 290 16.19 0.67 -2.56
C GLU A 290 14.79 0.88 -1.92
N LEU A 291 13.70 0.77 -2.70
CA LEU A 291 12.34 0.85 -2.18
C LEU A 291 12.06 -0.25 -1.16
N ILE A 292 12.48 -1.49 -1.43
CA ILE A 292 12.32 -2.61 -0.49
C ILE A 292 13.19 -2.42 0.75
N GLU A 293 14.44 -1.95 0.58
CA GLU A 293 15.34 -1.66 1.69
C GLU A 293 14.82 -0.54 2.61
N LYS A 294 14.15 0.49 2.05
CA LYS A 294 13.48 1.55 2.80
C LYS A 294 12.27 1.04 3.59
N HIS A 295 11.53 0.08 3.03
CA HIS A 295 10.23 -0.41 3.53
C HIS A 295 10.26 -1.85 4.12
N GLN A 296 11.36 -2.23 4.77
CA GLN A 296 11.52 -3.55 5.43
C GLN A 296 11.47 -3.51 6.96
N SER A 297 10.96 -2.45 7.60
CA SER A 297 11.01 -2.32 9.08
C SER A 297 10.16 -3.36 9.84
N ASP A 298 9.23 -4.06 9.18
CA ASP A 298 8.52 -5.21 9.76
C ASP A 298 9.37 -6.50 9.76
N LEU A 299 10.32 -6.63 8.82
CA LEU A 299 11.16 -7.81 8.64
C LEU A 299 12.46 -7.69 9.45
N VAL A 300 13.13 -6.54 9.30
CA VAL A 300 14.42 -6.25 9.96
C VAL A 300 14.16 -5.49 11.24
N SER A 301 14.35 -6.17 12.37
CA SER A 301 14.28 -5.54 13.69
C SER A 301 15.65 -5.06 14.11
N ARG A 302 15.76 -3.78 14.51
CA ARG A 302 16.96 -3.24 15.20
C ARG A 302 17.16 -3.78 16.62
N VAL A 303 16.26 -4.65 17.09
CA VAL A 303 16.35 -5.29 18.40
C VAL A 303 17.42 -6.37 18.34
N VAL A 304 18.45 -6.23 19.17
CA VAL A 304 19.50 -7.23 19.34
C VAL A 304 18.99 -8.29 20.30
N MET A 305 18.89 -9.55 19.85
CA MET A 305 18.61 -10.69 20.71
C MET A 305 19.88 -11.52 20.84
N GLN A 306 20.36 -11.74 22.07
CA GLN A 306 21.56 -12.56 22.32
C GLN A 306 22.81 -12.10 21.53
N GLY A 307 22.97 -10.79 21.32
CA GLY A 307 24.10 -10.22 20.57
C GLY A 307 23.98 -10.30 19.05
N LEU A 308 22.90 -10.89 18.51
CA LEU A 308 22.64 -10.98 17.07
C LEU A 308 21.48 -10.05 16.67
N VAL A 309 21.65 -9.35 15.54
CA VAL A 309 20.57 -8.62 14.88
C VAL A 309 19.88 -9.56 13.91
N LYS A 310 18.55 -9.60 13.92
CA LYS A 310 17.80 -10.36 12.92
C LYS A 310 18.00 -9.72 11.54
N GLY A 311 18.80 -10.39 10.69
CA GLY A 311 19.00 -10.00 9.30
C GLY A 311 17.71 -10.08 8.48
N GLY A 312 17.59 -9.22 7.47
CA GLY A 312 16.50 -9.27 6.50
C GLY A 312 16.66 -10.44 5.54
N PRO A 313 15.57 -10.86 4.88
CA PRO A 313 15.67 -11.86 3.82
C PRO A 313 16.41 -11.27 2.61
N GLU A 314 17.01 -12.14 1.80
CA GLU A 314 17.78 -11.72 0.62
C GLU A 314 16.91 -10.95 -0.39
N ALA A 315 17.48 -9.88 -0.95
CA ALA A 315 16.84 -9.00 -1.93
C ALA A 315 17.71 -8.90 -3.19
N GLY A 316 17.17 -9.35 -4.32
CA GLY A 316 17.79 -9.20 -5.65
C GLY A 316 19.02 -10.08 -5.87
N THR A 317 18.99 -11.35 -5.46
CA THR A 317 20.09 -12.28 -5.79
C THR A 317 20.01 -12.72 -7.24
N ARG A 318 21.01 -12.34 -8.03
CA ARG A 318 21.06 -12.64 -9.47
C ARG A 318 21.26 -14.14 -9.69
N VAL A 319 20.42 -14.72 -10.52
CA VAL A 319 20.44 -16.15 -10.87
C VAL A 319 21.02 -16.37 -12.25
N ILE A 320 20.65 -15.52 -13.21
CA ILE A 320 21.02 -15.60 -14.63
C ILE A 320 21.30 -14.19 -15.15
N GLY A 321 22.30 -14.03 -16.01
CA GLY A 321 22.68 -12.77 -16.66
C GLY A 321 23.99 -12.17 -16.13
N ALA A 322 24.71 -11.44 -16.99
CA ALA A 322 25.99 -10.78 -16.69
C ALA A 322 25.81 -9.53 -15.83
#